data_AF-A0A7C3V3M7-F1
#
_entry.id   AF-A0A7C3V3M7-F1
#
_cell.length_a   1.000
_cell.length_b   1.000
_cell.length_c   1.000
_cell.angle_alpha   90.00
_cell.angle_beta   90.00
_cell.angle_gamma   90.00
#
_symmetry.space_group_name_H-M   'P 1'
#
loop_
_entity.id
_entity.type
_entity.pdbx_description
1 polymer ?
#
loop_
_entity_poly.entity_id
_entity_poly.type
_entity_poly.pdbx_seq_one_letter_code
_entity_poly.pdbx_strand_id
1 'polypeptide(L)'
;MSNVVLQAAALVMALLIWAGPALPQGALEPSAIMVKVQEKYEQAGSCKTWFRQETRPPGAGQGDQASGVMYFQRPSRMRWEYESPPDQKKEVISDGTQVWIYIPEDGVALVYPLRQMLRSDLVLRFFSGIGEVTQ
;
A
#
# COMPACT_ATOMS: atom_id res chain seq x y z
N MET A 1 -28.84 -28.88 -57.05
CA MET A 1 -28.43 -29.13 -55.65
C MET A 1 -27.38 -28.11 -55.25
N SER A 2 -27.71 -26.80 -55.29
CA SER A 2 -26.67 -25.75 -55.37
C SER A 2 -26.89 -24.57 -54.41
N ASN A 3 -28.12 -24.31 -53.92
CA ASN A 3 -28.38 -23.18 -53.01
C ASN A 3 -28.22 -23.52 -51.51
N VAL A 4 -28.44 -24.77 -51.11
CA VAL A 4 -28.35 -25.19 -49.69
C VAL A 4 -26.90 -25.18 -49.21
N VAL A 5 -25.95 -25.56 -50.07
CA VAL A 5 -24.51 -25.53 -49.76
C VAL A 5 -23.98 -24.10 -49.64
N LEU A 6 -24.47 -23.18 -50.49
CA LEU A 6 -24.11 -21.76 -50.43
C LEU A 6 -24.69 -21.04 -49.19
N GLN A 7 -25.91 -21.38 -48.77
CA GLN A 7 -26.50 -20.81 -47.55
C GLN A 7 -25.85 -21.36 -46.28
N ALA A 8 -25.48 -22.64 -46.26
CA ALA A 8 -24.74 -23.24 -45.14
C ALA A 8 -23.32 -22.62 -45.01
N ALA A 9 -22.64 -22.36 -46.12
CA ALA A 9 -21.32 -21.71 -46.12
C ALA A 9 -21.36 -20.26 -45.60
N ALA A 10 -22.42 -19.51 -45.91
CA ALA A 10 -22.61 -18.15 -45.43
C ALA A 10 -22.90 -18.10 -43.90
N LEU A 11 -23.63 -19.08 -43.36
CA LEU A 11 -23.90 -19.18 -41.92
C LEU A 11 -22.66 -19.60 -41.10
N VAL A 12 -21.80 -20.47 -41.66
CA VAL A 12 -20.53 -20.85 -41.00
C VAL A 12 -19.54 -19.68 -41.00
N MET A 13 -19.48 -18.87 -42.06
CA MET A 13 -18.66 -17.65 -42.08
C MET A 13 -19.18 -16.58 -41.12
N ALA A 14 -20.49 -16.41 -40.97
CA ALA A 14 -21.07 -15.45 -40.03
C ALA A 14 -20.82 -15.83 -38.55
N LEU A 15 -20.79 -17.13 -38.22
CA LEU A 15 -20.46 -17.61 -36.88
C LEU A 15 -18.97 -17.46 -36.53
N LEU A 16 -18.07 -17.50 -37.52
CA LEU A 16 -16.63 -17.29 -37.31
C LEU A 16 -16.25 -15.83 -37.05
N ILE A 17 -17.08 -14.87 -37.47
CA ILE A 17 -16.83 -13.43 -37.25
C ILE A 17 -17.27 -12.99 -35.84
N TRP A 18 -18.17 -13.74 -35.19
CA TRP A 18 -18.60 -13.47 -33.81
C TRP A 18 -17.69 -14.09 -32.75
N ALA A 19 -16.82 -15.03 -33.15
CA ALA A 19 -15.68 -15.49 -32.38
C ALA A 19 -14.47 -14.56 -32.61
N GLY A 20 -14.65 -13.26 -32.37
CA GLY A 20 -13.52 -12.35 -32.28
C GLY A 20 -12.55 -12.89 -31.22
N PRO A 21 -11.22 -12.81 -31.42
CA PRO A 21 -10.28 -13.22 -30.39
C PRO A 21 -10.65 -12.45 -29.12
N ALA A 22 -11.02 -13.17 -28.06
CA ALA A 22 -11.02 -12.60 -26.73
C ALA A 22 -9.58 -12.18 -26.50
N LEU A 23 -9.26 -10.90 -26.76
CA LEU A 23 -8.01 -10.32 -26.32
C LEU A 23 -7.92 -10.68 -24.84
N PRO A 24 -6.84 -11.35 -24.38
CA PRO A 24 -6.66 -11.54 -22.97
C PRO A 24 -6.82 -10.16 -22.37
N GLN A 25 -7.83 -9.98 -21.51
CA GLN A 25 -7.95 -8.77 -20.73
C GLN A 25 -6.67 -8.73 -19.91
N GLY A 26 -5.69 -7.99 -20.43
CA GLY A 26 -4.31 -8.05 -19.96
C GLY A 26 -4.34 -7.81 -18.48
N ALA A 27 -3.96 -8.84 -17.71
CA ALA A 27 -3.68 -8.65 -16.30
C ALA A 27 -2.75 -7.44 -16.22
N LEU A 28 -3.12 -6.44 -15.42
CA LEU A 28 -2.29 -5.25 -15.29
C LEU A 28 -0.90 -5.71 -14.86
N GLU A 29 0.11 -5.41 -15.69
CA GLU A 29 1.50 -5.64 -15.33
C GLU A 29 1.76 -4.99 -13.97
N PRO A 30 2.48 -5.66 -13.03
CA PRO A 30 2.73 -5.12 -11.70
C PRO A 30 3.25 -3.68 -11.70
N SER A 31 4.07 -3.32 -12.69
CA SER A 31 4.57 -1.95 -12.91
C SER A 31 3.45 -0.94 -13.15
N ALA A 32 2.43 -1.28 -13.94
CA ALA A 32 1.28 -0.41 -14.20
C ALA A 32 0.43 -0.18 -12.94
N ILE A 33 0.37 -1.18 -12.04
CA ILE A 33 -0.27 -1.02 -10.74
C ILE A 33 0.55 -0.08 -9.85
N MET A 34 1.88 -0.22 -9.84
CA MET A 34 2.75 0.65 -9.04
C MET A 34 2.65 2.12 -9.46
N VAL A 35 2.57 2.41 -10.76
CA VAL A 35 2.35 3.78 -11.26
C VAL A 35 1.04 4.36 -10.72
N LYS A 36 -0.07 3.61 -10.77
CA LYS A 36 -1.36 4.08 -10.25
C LYS A 36 -1.34 4.30 -8.74
N VAL A 37 -0.65 3.44 -7.98
CA VAL A 37 -0.46 3.61 -6.54
C VAL A 37 0.33 4.89 -6.26
N GLN A 38 1.41 5.13 -7.02
CA GLN A 38 2.24 6.33 -6.91
C GLN A 38 1.44 7.61 -7.19
N GLU A 39 0.70 7.65 -8.30
CA GLU A 39 -0.14 8.80 -8.67
C GLU A 39 -1.20 9.10 -7.59
N LYS A 40 -1.83 8.05 -7.05
CA LYS A 40 -2.83 8.22 -5.99
C LYS A 40 -2.20 8.75 -4.71
N TYR A 41 -0.99 8.28 -4.39
CA TYR A 41 -0.23 8.72 -3.23
C TYR A 41 0.31 10.15 -3.38
N GLU A 42 0.61 10.60 -4.60
CA GLU A 42 0.96 11.99 -4.95
C GLU A 42 -0.16 12.99 -4.71
N GLN A 43 -1.40 12.55 -4.88
CA GLN A 43 -2.58 13.37 -4.61
C GLN A 43 -2.95 13.41 -3.12
N ALA A 44 -2.35 12.57 -2.28
CA ALA A 44 -2.62 12.55 -0.84
C ALA A 44 -1.93 13.74 -0.14
N GLY A 45 -2.71 14.75 0.25
CA GLY A 45 -2.21 15.93 0.97
C GLY A 45 -1.91 15.64 2.44
N SER A 46 -2.95 15.60 3.26
CA SER A 46 -2.88 15.29 4.69
C SER A 46 -4.06 14.46 5.14
N CYS A 47 -3.84 13.57 6.10
CA CYS A 47 -4.88 12.73 6.68
C CYS A 47 -4.68 12.60 8.19
N LYS A 48 -5.80 12.53 8.92
CA LYS A 48 -5.86 12.07 10.31
C LYS A 48 -6.79 10.86 10.33
N THR A 49 -6.34 9.75 10.91
CA THR A 49 -7.15 8.53 11.01
C THR A 49 -6.86 7.81 12.31
N TRP A 50 -7.81 6.98 12.75
CA TRP A 50 -7.56 6.00 13.79
C TRP A 50 -6.96 4.72 13.18
N PHE A 51 -6.11 4.03 13.93
CA PHE A 51 -5.53 2.76 13.50
C PHE A 51 -5.69 1.67 14.56
N ARG A 52 -5.74 0.43 14.09
CA ARG A 52 -5.57 -0.80 14.89
C ARG A 52 -4.59 -1.71 14.19
N GLN A 53 -3.53 -2.06 14.90
CA GLN A 53 -2.46 -2.93 14.46
C GLN A 53 -2.59 -4.27 15.19
N GLU A 54 -2.42 -5.36 14.45
CA GLU A 54 -2.27 -6.71 15.01
C GLU A 54 -0.96 -7.30 14.50
N THR A 55 -0.07 -7.70 15.40
CA THR A 55 1.21 -8.31 15.09
C THR A 55 1.19 -9.77 15.52
N ARG A 56 1.39 -10.69 14.58
CA ARG A 56 1.41 -12.14 14.85
C ARG A 56 2.80 -12.71 14.55
N PRO A 57 3.67 -12.84 15.54
CA PRO A 57 4.97 -13.49 15.36
C PRO A 57 4.79 -14.98 14.99
N PRO A 58 5.63 -15.54 14.10
CA PRO A 58 5.61 -16.97 13.82
C PRO A 58 5.80 -17.79 15.10
N GLY A 59 4.89 -18.74 15.36
CA GLY A 59 4.95 -19.59 16.55
C GLY A 59 4.38 -18.96 17.84
N ALA A 60 3.98 -17.69 17.83
CA ALA A 60 3.25 -17.09 18.94
C ALA A 60 1.77 -17.48 18.91
N GLY A 61 1.26 -18.01 20.02
CA GLY A 61 -0.16 -18.40 20.15
C GLY A 61 -1.12 -17.21 20.18
N GLN A 62 -0.70 -16.09 20.77
CA GLN A 62 -1.44 -14.84 20.80
C GLN A 62 -0.54 -13.72 20.26
N GLY A 63 -1.06 -12.93 19.33
CA GLY A 63 -0.37 -11.78 18.77
C GLY A 63 -0.60 -10.51 19.58
N ASP A 64 0.30 -9.54 19.44
CA ASP A 64 0.15 -8.23 20.05
C ASP A 64 -0.84 -7.36 19.29
N GLN A 65 -1.55 -6.50 20.00
CA GLN A 65 -2.45 -5.51 19.42
C GLN A 65 -2.07 -4.13 19.91
N ALA A 66 -2.13 -3.16 19.01
CA ALA A 66 -1.93 -1.76 19.36
C ALA A 66 -2.93 -0.87 18.61
N SER A 67 -3.31 0.25 19.18
CA SER A 67 -4.22 1.20 18.53
C SER A 67 -3.96 2.63 18.97
N GLY A 68 -4.47 3.57 18.17
CA GLY A 68 -4.37 4.99 18.46
C GLY A 68 -4.61 5.83 17.21
N VAL A 69 -3.92 6.95 17.09
CA VAL A 69 -4.16 7.96 16.04
C VAL A 69 -2.93 8.14 15.18
N MET A 70 -3.15 8.17 13.86
CA MET A 70 -2.14 8.45 12.86
C MET A 70 -2.45 9.77 12.16
N TYR A 71 -1.41 10.59 12.05
CA TYR A 71 -1.38 11.80 11.24
C TYR A 71 -0.35 11.60 10.14
N PHE A 72 -0.77 11.93 8.93
CA PHE A 72 0.08 11.87 7.75
C PHE A 72 0.01 13.21 7.03
N GLN A 73 1.16 13.72 6.62
CA GLN A 73 1.25 14.88 5.75
C GLN A 73 2.43 14.74 4.80
N ARG A 74 2.16 14.91 3.51
CA ARG A 74 3.21 14.92 2.50
C ARG A 74 4.00 16.24 2.52
N PRO A 75 5.32 16.23 2.23
CA PRO A 75 6.20 15.06 2.17
C PRO A 75 6.72 14.66 3.55
N SER A 76 6.81 13.35 3.79
CA SER A 76 7.65 12.75 4.86
C SER A 76 7.36 13.18 6.29
N ARG A 77 6.22 13.82 6.54
CA ARG A 77 5.76 14.14 7.88
C ARG A 77 4.72 13.14 8.33
N MET A 78 4.93 12.61 9.53
CA MET A 78 4.06 11.60 10.08
C MET A 78 4.09 11.66 11.60
N ARG A 79 2.97 11.34 12.23
CA ARG A 79 2.90 11.14 13.68
C ARG A 79 1.98 9.98 13.99
N TRP A 80 2.48 9.02 14.76
CA TRP A 80 1.69 7.93 15.32
C TRP A 80 1.67 8.11 16.82
N GLU A 81 0.47 8.23 17.37
CA GLU A 81 0.20 8.24 18.79
C GLU A 81 -0.36 6.87 19.15
N TYR A 82 0.45 6.03 19.81
CA TYR A 82 0.00 4.73 20.33
C TYR A 82 -0.67 4.98 21.68
N GLU A 83 -1.95 4.64 21.79
CA GLU A 83 -2.78 4.94 22.96
C GLU A 83 -3.12 3.69 23.77
N SER A 84 -3.19 2.52 23.12
CA SER A 84 -3.54 1.26 23.75
C SER A 84 -2.76 0.09 23.16
N PRO A 85 -2.31 -0.88 23.98
CA PRO A 85 -2.51 -0.91 25.43
C PRO A 85 -1.58 0.08 26.18
N PRO A 86 -1.89 0.47 27.43
CA PRO A 86 -1.18 1.54 28.15
C PRO A 86 0.32 1.30 28.33
N ASP A 87 0.73 0.04 28.48
CA ASP A 87 2.13 -0.43 28.59
C ASP A 87 2.91 -0.32 27.28
N GLN A 88 2.24 -0.02 26.16
CA GLN A 88 2.86 0.16 24.85
C GLN A 88 2.73 1.59 24.34
N LYS A 89 2.41 2.54 25.23
CA LYS A 89 2.24 3.94 24.90
C LYS A 89 3.55 4.54 24.39
N LYS A 90 3.53 5.06 23.17
CA LYS A 90 4.66 5.72 22.53
C LYS A 90 4.19 6.65 21.42
N GLU A 91 5.05 7.59 21.04
CA GLU A 91 4.83 8.43 19.88
C GLU A 91 5.96 8.25 18.88
N VAL A 92 5.61 8.05 17.60
CA VAL A 92 6.58 7.99 16.50
C VAL A 92 6.33 9.18 15.59
N ILE A 93 7.30 10.09 15.49
CA ILE A 93 7.17 11.35 14.76
C ILE A 93 8.27 11.43 13.70
N SER A 94 7.89 11.63 12.45
CA SER A 94 8.81 12.03 11.38
C SER A 94 8.54 13.50 11.04
N ASP A 95 9.58 14.33 11.10
CA ASP A 95 9.51 15.75 10.70
C ASP A 95 9.95 16.00 9.25
N GLY A 96 10.31 14.94 8.53
CA GLY A 96 10.84 14.99 7.16
C GLY A 96 12.37 14.95 7.09
N THR A 97 13.06 15.05 8.23
CA THR A 97 14.53 14.96 8.31
C THR A 97 15.00 13.86 9.27
N GLN A 98 14.26 13.67 10.36
CA GLN A 98 14.56 12.74 11.45
C GLN A 98 13.28 12.08 11.95
N VAL A 99 13.45 10.94 12.59
CA VAL A 99 12.40 10.18 13.26
C VAL A 99 12.67 10.21 14.76
N TRP A 100 11.66 10.62 15.51
CA TRP A 100 11.62 10.62 16.96
C TRP A 100 10.72 9.48 17.43
N ILE A 101 11.20 8.72 18.40
CA ILE A 101 10.39 7.74 19.13
C ILE A 101 10.40 8.18 20.59
N TYR A 102 9.27 8.70 21.06
CA TYR A 102 9.10 9.13 22.44
C TYR A 102 8.37 8.04 23.24
N ILE A 103 8.96 7.65 24.36
CA ILE A 103 8.42 6.65 25.30
C ILE A 103 8.13 7.38 26.62
N PRO A 104 6.88 7.78 26.88
CA PRO A 104 6.54 8.61 28.04
C PRO A 104 6.85 7.95 29.39
N GLU A 105 6.70 6.63 29.48
CA GLU A 105 6.93 5.87 30.72
C GLU A 105 8.39 5.95 31.16
N ASP A 106 9.32 5.87 30.21
CA ASP A 106 10.76 5.95 30.48
C ASP A 106 11.27 7.40 30.50
N GLY A 107 10.48 8.36 30.01
CA GLY A 107 10.94 9.75 29.80
C GLY A 107 12.03 9.86 28.74
N VAL A 108 12.11 8.90 27.81
CA VAL A 108 13.17 8.80 26.81
C VAL A 108 12.66 9.17 25.42
N ALA A 109 13.48 9.90 24.66
CA ALA A 109 13.30 10.14 23.24
C ALA A 109 14.49 9.58 22.45
N LEU A 110 14.21 8.66 21.53
CA LEU A 110 15.19 8.12 20.59
C LEU A 110 15.10 8.90 19.28
N VAL A 111 16.24 9.29 18.72
CA VAL A 111 16.32 10.13 17.51
C VAL A 111 17.15 9.43 16.46
N TYR A 112 16.59 9.29 15.27
CA TYR A 112 17.26 8.65 14.14
C TYR A 112 17.17 9.53 12.89
N PRO A 113 18.25 9.66 12.09
CA PRO A 113 18.17 10.27 10.78
C PRO A 113 17.16 9.51 9.91
N LEU A 114 16.24 10.23 9.24
CA LEU A 114 15.20 9.60 8.42
C LEU A 114 15.81 8.66 7.37
N ARG A 115 16.92 9.08 6.72
CA ARG A 115 17.66 8.28 5.74
C ARG A 115 18.15 6.92 6.27
N GLN A 116 18.41 6.79 7.57
CA GLN A 116 18.83 5.54 8.18
C GLN A 116 17.64 4.59 8.37
N MET A 117 16.52 5.11 8.90
CA MET A 117 15.26 4.37 9.07
C MET A 117 14.65 3.88 7.74
N LEU A 118 14.81 4.67 6.67
CA LEU A 118 14.33 4.28 5.33
C LEU A 118 15.11 3.12 4.72
N ARG A 119 16.25 2.70 5.27
CA ARG A 119 17.04 1.58 4.70
C ARG A 119 16.57 0.22 5.22
N SER A 120 15.93 0.17 6.38
CA SER A 120 15.64 -1.08 7.09
C SER A 120 14.20 -1.59 6.94
N ASP A 121 13.22 -0.71 6.68
CA ASP A 121 11.80 -1.11 6.61
C ASP A 121 11.06 -0.55 5.38
N LEU A 122 10.58 -1.46 4.54
CA LEU A 122 9.67 -1.20 3.41
C LEU A 122 8.42 -0.43 3.85
N VAL A 123 7.96 -0.69 5.08
CA VAL A 123 6.79 -0.06 5.70
C VAL A 123 7.04 1.44 5.94
N LEU A 124 8.24 1.82 6.42
CA LEU A 124 8.61 3.23 6.59
C LEU A 124 8.88 3.95 5.26
N ARG A 125 9.36 3.24 4.23
CA ARG A 125 9.50 3.78 2.86
C ARG A 125 8.15 4.18 2.26
N PHE A 126 7.14 3.33 2.45
CA PHE A 126 5.78 3.58 1.98
C PHE A 126 5.12 4.72 2.75
N PHE A 127 5.27 4.75 4.08
CA PHE A 127 4.60 5.76 4.91
C PHE A 127 5.29 7.14 4.94
N SER A 128 6.58 7.24 4.63
CA SER A 128 7.30 8.52 4.51
C SER A 128 7.15 9.21 3.15
N GLY A 129 6.55 8.54 2.16
CA GLY A 129 6.31 9.10 0.84
C GLY A 129 7.56 9.36 0.00
N ILE A 130 8.66 8.68 0.33
CA ILE A 130 9.94 8.79 -0.38
C ILE A 130 10.18 7.57 -1.29
N GLY A 131 9.39 6.51 -1.20
CA GLY A 131 9.54 5.35 -2.08
C GLY A 131 9.00 5.61 -3.48
N GLU A 132 9.86 5.84 -4.48
CA GLU A 132 9.56 5.39 -5.84
C GLU A 132 9.38 3.87 -5.79
N VAL A 133 8.15 3.38 -6.01
CA VAL A 133 7.83 1.95 -6.00
C VAL A 133 8.22 1.27 -7.33
N THR A 134 9.18 1.84 -8.05
CA THR A 134 9.51 1.48 -9.44
C THR A 134 10.78 0.61 -9.55
N GLN A 135 11.29 0.06 -8.45
CA GLN A 135 12.40 -0.91 -8.46
C GLN A 135 12.04 -2.23 -7.81
#